data_AF-C0D1H9-F1
#
_entry.id   AF-C0D1H9-F1
#
_cell.length_a   1.000
_cell.length_b   1.000
_cell.length_c   1.000
_cell.angle_alpha   90.00
_cell.angle_beta   90.00
_cell.angle_gamma   90.00
#
_symmetry.space_group_name_H-M   'P 1'
#
loop_
_entity.id
_entity.type
_entity.pdbx_description
1 polymer ?
#
loop_
_entity_poly.entity_id
_entity_poly.type
_entity_poly.pdbx_seq_one_letter_code
_entity_poly.pdbx_strand_id
1 'polypeptide(L)'
;MVETVVSVGLAVQEHLKIRKQVIRPLTPTGAEKRFCVVTGIHGDELEGQYVCYELIRRIRERMENLKGVVELYPALNPPGAGLRHPRRSGL
;
A
#
# COMPACT_ATOMS: atom_id res chain seq x y z
N MET A 1 -8.14 -2.81 5.35
CA MET A 1 -8.58 -2.74 3.94
C MET A 1 -7.51 -2.03 3.12
N VAL A 2 -7.35 -2.37 1.84
CA VAL A 2 -6.47 -1.62 0.92
C VAL A 2 -7.33 -0.62 0.18
N GLU A 3 -6.96 0.66 0.22
CA GLU A 3 -7.72 1.77 -0.34
C GLU A 3 -6.93 2.43 -1.47
N THR A 4 -7.61 2.83 -2.54
CA THR A 4 -7.03 3.71 -3.56
C THR A 4 -7.20 5.15 -3.09
N VAL A 5 -6.09 5.87 -2.93
CA VAL A 5 -6.10 7.26 -2.43
C VAL A 5 -5.84 8.29 -3.52
N VAL A 6 -5.22 7.86 -4.61
CA VAL A 6 -5.03 8.69 -5.81
C VAL A 6 -5.35 7.82 -7.02
N SER A 7 -6.08 8.39 -7.98
CA SER A 7 -6.34 7.79 -9.28
C SER A 7 -6.30 8.90 -10.33
N VAL A 8 -5.28 8.90 -11.17
CA VAL A 8 -5.07 9.90 -12.21
C VAL A 8 -4.96 9.20 -13.57
N GLY A 9 -5.64 9.72 -14.58
CA GLY A 9 -5.48 9.24 -15.96
C GLY A 9 -4.16 9.72 -16.55
N LEU A 10 -3.47 8.83 -17.26
CA LEU A 10 -2.24 9.12 -18.02
C LEU A 10 -2.53 9.03 -19.52
N ALA A 11 -1.52 9.31 -20.35
CA ALA A 11 -1.62 9.09 -21.79
C ALA A 11 -1.93 7.62 -22.11
N VAL A 12 -2.49 7.35 -23.30
CA VAL A 12 -2.71 6.00 -23.84
C VAL A 12 -3.55 5.08 -22.90
N GLN A 13 -4.64 5.60 -22.34
CA GLN A 13 -5.59 4.84 -21.48
C GLN A 13 -4.96 4.20 -20.23
N GLU A 14 -3.82 4.72 -19.76
CA GLU A 14 -3.22 4.28 -18.51
C GLU A 14 -3.77 5.04 -17.30
N HIS A 15 -3.65 4.43 -16.11
CA HIS A 15 -4.05 5.06 -14.85
C HIS A 15 -2.97 4.88 -13.80
N LEU A 16 -2.48 5.98 -13.25
CA LEU A 16 -1.69 5.99 -12.03
C LEU A 16 -2.64 5.80 -10.84
N LYS A 17 -2.48 4.69 -10.11
CA LYS A 17 -3.25 4.40 -8.89
C LYS A 17 -2.32 4.24 -7.71
N ILE A 18 -2.41 5.14 -6.73
CA ILE A 18 -1.71 4.99 -5.46
C ILE A 18 -2.65 4.31 -4.48
N ARG A 19 -2.17 3.21 -3.89
CA ARG A 19 -2.92 2.42 -2.91
C ARG A 19 -2.22 2.49 -1.57
N LYS A 20 -3.01 2.53 -0.50
CA LYS A 20 -2.51 2.44 0.86
C LYS A 20 -3.23 1.35 1.64
N GLN A 21 -2.56 0.83 2.66
CA GLN A 21 -3.17 0.02 3.68
C GLN A 21 -2.93 0.66 5.04
N VAL A 22 -4.00 0.76 5.84
CA VAL A 22 -3.91 1.21 7.23
C VAL A 22 -4.19 0.02 8.13
N ILE A 23 -3.28 -0.24 9.07
CA ILE A 23 -3.45 -1.22 10.14
C ILE A 23 -3.53 -0.47 11.46
N ARG A 24 -4.56 -0.76 12.25
CA ARG A 24 -4.84 -0.12 13.53
C ARG A 24 -4.72 -1.14 14.67
N PRO A 25 -4.40 -0.69 15.89
CA PRO A 25 -4.49 -1.53 17.08
C PRO A 25 -5.89 -2.13 17.25
N LEU A 26 -5.98 -3.28 17.93
CA LEU A 26 -7.26 -3.93 18.24
C LEU A 26 -8.15 -3.05 19.13
N THR A 27 -7.55 -2.29 20.04
CA THR A 27 -8.23 -1.37 20.94
C THR A 27 -7.67 0.04 20.77
N PRO A 28 -8.25 0.85 19.85
CA PRO A 28 -7.83 2.22 19.67
C PRO A 28 -8.16 3.09 20.88
N THR A 29 -7.21 3.91 21.32
CA THR A 29 -7.34 4.98 22.33
C THR A 29 -7.60 6.35 21.69
N GLY A 30 -7.34 6.51 20.39
CA GLY A 30 -7.46 7.78 19.67
C GLY A 30 -6.23 8.69 19.76
N ALA A 31 -5.20 8.29 20.52
CA ALA A 31 -3.93 9.00 20.67
C ALA A 31 -2.75 8.21 20.10
N GLU A 32 -3.00 7.31 19.16
CA GLU A 32 -1.97 6.46 18.58
C GLU A 32 -0.95 7.27 17.80
N LYS A 33 0.33 6.98 18.03
CA LYS A 33 1.39 7.40 17.11
C LYS A 33 1.19 6.74 15.75
N ARG A 34 1.55 7.46 14.70
CA ARG A 34 1.48 6.99 13.32
C ARG A 34 2.87 6.69 12.79
N PHE A 35 3.00 5.54 12.14
CA PHE A 35 4.20 5.13 11.42
C PHE A 35 3.83 4.88 9.97
N CYS A 36 4.50 5.56 9.05
CA CYS A 36 4.22 5.45 7.62
C CYS A 36 5.42 4.81 6.91
N VAL A 37 5.14 3.83 6.07
CA VAL A 37 6.12 3.18 5.20
C VAL A 37 5.73 3.45 3.77
N VAL A 38 6.67 3.99 3.01
CA VAL A 38 6.50 4.38 1.61
C VAL A 38 7.60 3.74 0.80
N THR A 39 7.23 3.03 -0.27
CA THR A 39 8.15 2.29 -1.13
C THR A 39 7.76 2.39 -2.60
N GLY A 40 8.66 1.98 -3.50
CA GLY A 40 8.40 1.99 -4.94
C GLY A 40 8.23 3.41 -5.47
N ILE A 41 9.16 4.30 -5.11
CA ILE A 41 9.24 5.66 -5.69
C ILE A 41 9.80 5.52 -7.10
N HIS A 42 10.79 4.64 -7.27
CA HIS A 42 11.25 4.17 -8.57
C HIS A 42 10.60 2.82 -8.91
N GLY A 43 10.43 2.55 -10.20
CA GLY A 43 9.65 1.40 -10.70
C GLY A 43 10.33 0.04 -10.51
N ASP A 44 11.63 0.04 -10.27
CA ASP A 44 12.51 -1.12 -10.12
C ASP A 44 12.84 -1.47 -8.66
N GLU A 45 12.41 -0.66 -7.69
CA GLU A 45 12.59 -0.88 -6.24
C GLU A 45 11.58 -1.89 -5.66
N LEU A 46 11.59 -3.13 -6.18
CA LEU A 46 10.61 -4.16 -5.83
C LEU A 46 10.79 -4.71 -4.40
N GLU A 47 12.01 -4.64 -3.85
CA GLU A 47 12.33 -5.10 -2.50
C GLU A 47 11.53 -4.34 -1.44
N GLY A 48 11.24 -3.06 -1.68
CA GLY A 48 10.40 -2.26 -0.80
C GLY A 48 8.96 -2.81 -0.69
N GLN A 49 8.40 -3.30 -1.79
CA GLN A 49 7.09 -3.95 -1.79
C GLN A 49 7.11 -5.24 -0.96
N TYR A 50 8.20 -6.01 -1.04
CA TYR A 50 8.39 -7.20 -0.21
C TYR A 50 8.50 -6.85 1.29
N VAL A 51 9.20 -5.77 1.64
CA VAL A 51 9.23 -5.26 3.02
C VAL A 51 7.83 -4.89 3.51
N CYS A 52 7.01 -4.20 2.69
CA CYS A 52 5.61 -3.93 3.04
C CYS A 52 4.83 -5.22 3.30
N TYR A 53 4.98 -6.24 2.46
CA TYR A 53 4.35 -7.55 2.66
C TYR A 53 4.77 -8.20 3.99
N GLU A 54 6.07 -8.26 4.26
CA GLU A 54 6.64 -8.88 5.46
C GLU A 54 6.26 -8.14 6.76
N LEU A 55 6.12 -6.81 6.70
CA LEU A 55 5.58 -5.98 7.78
C LEU A 55 4.12 -6.34 8.06
N ILE A 56 3.27 -6.36 7.03
CA ILE A 56 1.85 -6.71 7.16
C ILE A 56 1.70 -8.11 7.76
N ARG A 57 2.48 -9.08 7.27
CA ARG A 57 2.44 -10.46 7.75
C ARG A 57 2.77 -10.55 9.25
N ARG A 58 3.89 -9.98 9.68
CA ARG A 58 4.32 -10.00 11.10
C ARG A 58 3.37 -9.25 12.02
N ILE A 59 2.86 -8.09 11.59
CA ILE A 59 1.88 -7.32 12.36
C ILE A 59 0.61 -8.17 12.55
N ARG A 60 0.13 -8.85 11.50
CA ARG A 60 -1.05 -9.72 11.57
C ARG A 60 -0.85 -10.95 12.46
N GLU A 61 0.36 -11.52 12.48
CA GLU A 61 0.70 -12.65 13.34
C GLU A 61 0.74 -12.29 14.83
N ARG A 62 0.98 -11.02 15.15
CA ARG A 62 1.10 -10.50 16.52
C ARG A 62 0.36 -9.18 16.70
N MET A 63 -0.91 -9.14 16.29
CA MET A 63 -1.76 -7.94 16.32
C MET A 63 -1.88 -7.34 17.72
N GLU A 64 -1.81 -8.17 18.76
CA GLU A 64 -1.87 -7.77 20.16
C GLU A 64 -0.72 -6.83 20.57
N ASN A 65 0.39 -6.85 19.84
CA ASN A 65 1.56 -6.01 20.12
C ASN A 65 1.51 -4.65 19.41
N LEU A 66 0.56 -4.44 18.50
CA LEU A 66 0.45 -3.20 17.73
C LEU A 66 -0.17 -2.09 18.59
N LYS A 67 0.64 -1.10 18.97
CA LYS A 67 0.22 0.05 19.79
C LYS A 67 -0.05 1.34 19.01
N GLY A 68 0.35 1.37 17.74
CA GLY A 68 0.27 2.53 16.86
C GLY A 68 -0.48 2.23 15.56
N VAL A 69 -0.75 3.26 14.77
CA VAL A 69 -1.30 3.09 13.42
C VAL A 69 -0.15 2.95 12.43
N VAL A 70 -0.20 1.90 11.61
CA VAL A 70 0.76 1.67 10.53
C VAL A 70 0.09 1.94 9.20
N GLU A 71 0.60 2.92 8.46
CA GLU A 71 0.19 3.23 7.10
C GLU A 71 1.25 2.73 6.12
N LEU A 72 0.84 1.97 5.11
CA LEU A 72 1.73 1.37 4.12
C LEU A 72 1.32 1.81 2.73
N TYR A 73 2.28 2.34 1.97
CA TYR A 73 2.15 2.73 0.56
C TYR A 73 3.15 1.88 -0.25
N PRO A 74 2.75 0.68 -0.71
CA PRO A 74 3.70 -0.28 -1.28
C PRO A 74 4.33 0.19 -2.59
N ALA A 75 3.59 0.95 -3.40
CA ALA A 75 4.08 1.47 -4.68
C ALA A 75 3.49 2.87 -4.93
N LEU A 76 4.34 3.90 -4.89
CA LEU A 76 3.95 5.27 -5.27
C LEU A 76 4.00 5.50 -6.77
N ASN A 77 4.93 4.84 -7.46
CA ASN A 77 5.10 4.95 -8.91
C ASN A 77 4.88 3.59 -9.63
N PRO A 78 3.65 3.04 -9.58
CA PRO A 78 3.35 1.76 -10.20
C PRO A 78 3.54 1.66 -11.73
N PRO A 79 3.39 2.73 -12.56
CA PRO A 79 3.60 2.64 -14.01
C PRO A 79 5.02 2.23 -14.39
N GLY A 80 6.03 2.61 -13.60
CA GLY A 80 7.43 2.21 -13.83
C GLY A 80 7.68 0.70 -13.67
N ALA A 81 6.80 -0.01 -12.94
CA ALA A 81 6.90 -1.45 -12.72
C ALA A 81 6.17 -2.29 -13.79
N GLY A 82 5.63 -1.67 -14.86
CA GLY A 82 4.96 -2.39 -15.94
C GLY A 82 3.61 -3.02 -15.55
N LEU A 83 2.94 -2.49 -14.51
CA LEU A 83 1.63 -2.98 -14.05
C LEU A 83 0.55 -2.71 -15.11
N ARG A 84 0.39 -3.67 -16.04
CA ARG A 84 -0.71 -3.73 -16.99
C ARG A 84 -2.04 -3.70 -16.25
N HIS A 85 -2.97 -2.94 -16.82
CA HIS A 85 -4.37 -2.92 -16.40
C HIS A 85 -4.92 -4.35 -16.31
N PRO A 86 -5.65 -4.76 -15.24
CA PRO A 86 -6.42 -5.99 -15.29
C PRO A 86 -7.40 -5.84 -16.45
N ARG A 87 -7.29 -6.68 -17.49
CA ARG A 87 -8.26 -6.67 -18.60
C ARG A 87 -9.64 -6.78 -17.96
N ARG A 88 -10.54 -5.83 -18.27
CA ARG A 88 -11.96 -6.04 -17.96
C ARG A 88 -12.39 -7.27 -18.75
N SER A 89 -12.54 -8.40 -18.07
CA SER A 89 -13.37 -9.51 -18.54
C SER A 89 -14.81 -9.08 -18.31
N GLY A 90 -15.50 -8.68 -19.37
CA GLY A 90 -16.90 -8.30 -19.31
C GLY A 90 -17.36 -7.75 -20.65
N LEU A 91 -18.16 -8.58 -21.33
CA LEU A 91 -19.07 -8.27 -22.42
C LEU A 91 -19.82 -6.95 -22.20
#